data_AF-H0F3L4-F1
#
_entry.id   AF-H0F3L4-F1
#
_cell.length_a   1.000
_cell.length_b   1.000
_cell.length_c   1.000
_cell.angle_alpha   90.00
_cell.angle_beta   90.00
_cell.angle_gamma   90.00
#
_symmetry.space_group_name_H-M   'P 1'
#
loop_
_entity.id
_entity.type
_entity.pdbx_description
1 polymer ?
#
loop_
_entity_poly.entity_id
_entity_poly.type
_entity_poly.pdbx_seq_one_letter_code
_entity_poly.pdbx_strand_id
1 'polypeptide(L)'
;MHTKRLAATLCTAGLMLAAGAVHAADAASGAGTPQNRFQQDMARCKAGDTSQSIDTCKREAGAAKQEASRQNLRDASPEQLQQNMLARCNRLPEAQRQSCVTQMTSPNTTVRGSVQGGGVLRETTIQVPADSVAPAGAAPGMAPAPGMAPAPGTGTMSAPIRQ
;
A
#
# COMPACT_ATOMS: atom_id res chain seq x y z
N MET A 1 17.87 12.85 77.78
CA MET A 1 17.94 11.38 78.00
C MET A 1 16.87 10.72 77.15
N HIS A 2 17.17 9.55 76.57
CA HIS A 2 16.41 8.76 75.58
C HIS A 2 16.70 9.05 74.09
N THR A 3 17.83 8.46 73.72
CA THR A 3 18.37 8.13 72.41
C THR A 3 17.56 7.09 71.62
N LYS A 4 17.84 7.07 70.30
CA LYS A 4 17.76 5.98 69.29
C LYS A 4 16.59 6.11 68.31
N ARG A 5 16.87 6.65 67.12
CA ARG A 5 17.37 5.98 65.89
C ARG A 5 16.26 5.13 65.26
N LEU A 6 15.93 5.39 64.00
CA LEU A 6 16.19 4.47 62.86
C LEU A 6 15.64 5.04 61.54
N ALA A 7 16.53 5.01 60.54
CA ALA A 7 16.31 4.81 59.10
C ALA A 7 15.30 5.71 58.37
N ALA A 8 15.70 6.65 57.51
CA ALA A 8 16.37 6.46 56.21
C ALA A 8 15.61 5.48 55.29
N THR A 9 14.69 6.02 54.47
CA THR A 9 14.23 5.36 53.25
C THR A 9 14.17 6.39 52.13
N LEU A 10 15.19 6.34 51.27
CA LEU A 10 15.27 7.03 49.99
C LEU A 10 14.14 6.55 49.07
N CYS A 11 13.32 7.47 48.56
CA CYS A 11 12.41 7.20 47.45
C CYS A 11 13.12 7.58 46.13
N THR A 12 13.84 6.62 45.56
CA THR A 12 14.31 6.67 44.16
C THR A 12 13.86 5.41 43.45
N ALA A 13 12.72 5.48 42.75
CA ALA A 13 12.31 4.51 41.74
C ALA A 13 11.23 5.14 40.84
N GLY A 14 11.60 6.21 40.15
CA GLY A 14 10.83 6.71 39.01
C GLY A 14 11.60 6.37 37.74
N LEU A 15 11.46 5.15 37.23
CA LEU A 15 11.93 4.81 35.88
C LEU A 15 11.09 3.66 35.32
N MET A 16 10.63 3.87 34.08
CA MET A 16 10.15 2.87 33.12
C MET A 16 8.72 2.33 33.29
N LEU A 17 7.76 3.04 32.69
CA LEU A 17 6.64 2.38 32.00
C LEU A 17 6.11 3.25 30.84
N ALA A 18 6.93 3.44 29.82
CA ALA A 18 6.49 3.90 28.51
C ALA A 18 6.72 2.77 27.50
N ALA A 19 5.90 1.72 27.61
CA ALA A 19 5.74 0.75 26.53
C ALA A 19 4.87 1.40 25.45
N GLY A 20 5.47 2.29 24.67
CA GLY A 20 4.91 2.71 23.39
C GLY A 20 4.89 1.50 22.48
N ALA A 21 3.70 0.99 22.17
CA ALA A 21 3.50 -0.01 21.13
C ALA A 21 3.73 0.64 19.76
N VAL A 22 4.99 0.89 19.41
CA VAL A 22 5.42 1.12 18.04
C VAL A 22 5.41 -0.23 17.30
N HIS A 23 4.25 -0.65 16.83
CA HIS A 23 4.18 -1.65 15.77
C HIS A 23 4.36 -0.93 14.42
N ALA A 24 5.56 -0.41 14.19
CA ALA A 24 6.03 -0.19 12.84
C ALA A 24 6.65 -1.51 12.40
N ALA A 25 6.06 -2.10 11.36
CA ALA A 25 6.58 -3.30 10.72
C ALA A 25 8.04 -3.08 10.36
N ASP A 26 8.92 -3.77 11.09
CA ASP A 26 10.32 -3.81 10.79
C ASP A 26 10.53 -4.73 9.58
N ALA A 27 10.19 -4.21 8.40
CA ALA A 27 10.52 -4.85 7.13
C ALA A 27 11.99 -4.62 6.75
N ALA A 28 12.76 -3.89 7.59
CA ALA A 28 14.15 -3.52 7.33
C ALA A 28 15.16 -4.15 8.31
N SER A 29 14.71 -4.94 9.29
CA SER A 29 15.56 -5.43 10.37
C SER A 29 15.44 -6.94 10.51
N GLY A 30 16.38 -7.64 9.86
CA GLY A 30 16.56 -9.08 9.98
C GLY A 30 15.83 -9.87 8.89
N ALA A 31 16.58 -10.30 7.88
CA ALA A 31 16.19 -11.45 7.07
C ALA A 31 16.19 -12.70 7.96
N GLY A 32 15.14 -12.88 8.76
CA GLY A 32 14.86 -14.14 9.42
C GLY A 32 14.78 -15.23 8.37
N THR A 33 15.17 -16.45 8.74
CA THR A 33 15.10 -17.60 7.82
C THR A 33 13.69 -17.71 7.21
N PRO A 34 13.53 -18.28 6.00
CA PRO A 34 12.21 -18.53 5.41
C PRO A 34 11.23 -19.23 6.38
N GLN A 35 11.78 -20.06 7.27
CA GLN A 35 11.03 -20.76 8.30
C GLN A 35 10.53 -19.83 9.42
N ASN A 36 11.33 -18.85 9.86
CA ASN A 36 10.92 -17.87 10.87
C ASN A 36 9.82 -16.96 10.33
N ARG A 37 9.96 -16.48 9.09
CA ARG A 37 8.92 -15.67 8.41
C ARG A 37 7.61 -16.44 8.29
N PHE A 38 7.67 -17.71 7.86
CA PHE A 38 6.49 -18.57 7.80
C PHE A 38 5.79 -18.74 9.16
N GLN A 39 6.54 -18.93 10.24
CA GLN A 39 5.95 -19.05 11.58
C GLN A 39 5.23 -17.77 12.01
N GLN A 40 5.84 -16.62 11.73
CA GLN A 40 5.23 -15.31 11.99
C GLN A 40 3.95 -15.13 11.16
N ASP A 41 3.98 -15.45 9.87
CA ASP A 41 2.82 -15.37 8.98
C ASP A 41 1.68 -16.27 9.47
N MET A 42 1.99 -17.51 9.86
CA MET A 42 1.02 -18.46 10.41
C MET A 42 0.41 -17.99 11.74
N ALA A 43 1.19 -17.29 12.58
CA ALA A 43 0.68 -16.70 13.81
C ALA A 43 -0.33 -15.57 13.50
N ARG A 44 0.01 -14.66 12.57
CA ARG A 44 -0.91 -13.60 12.11
C ARG A 44 -2.19 -14.18 11.50
N CYS A 45 -2.07 -15.24 10.68
CA CYS A 45 -3.24 -15.91 10.10
C CYS A 45 -4.19 -16.47 11.16
N LYS A 46 -3.65 -17.01 12.27
CA LYS A 46 -4.45 -17.54 13.38
C LYS A 46 -5.06 -16.43 14.24
N ALA A 47 -4.37 -15.31 14.39
CA ALA A 47 -4.85 -14.14 15.11
C ALA A 47 -5.97 -13.39 14.35
N GLY A 48 -6.08 -13.60 13.04
CA GLY A 48 -7.06 -12.90 12.20
C GLY A 48 -6.61 -11.49 11.82
N ASP A 49 -5.31 -11.19 11.90
CA ASP A 49 -4.72 -9.87 11.63
C ASP A 49 -4.68 -9.50 10.14
N THR A 50 -5.46 -10.18 9.30
CA THR A 50 -5.47 -10.00 7.85
C THR A 50 -6.89 -9.74 7.37
N SER A 51 -7.05 -8.94 6.32
CA SER A 51 -8.34 -8.72 5.66
C SER A 51 -8.83 -9.92 4.82
N GLN A 52 -8.05 -11.01 4.77
CA GLN A 52 -8.37 -12.22 4.01
C GLN A 52 -8.93 -13.34 4.91
N SER A 53 -9.48 -14.38 4.28
CA SER A 53 -9.86 -15.60 5.02
C SER A 53 -8.64 -16.30 5.63
N ILE A 54 -8.81 -16.95 6.78
CA ILE A 54 -7.73 -17.69 7.46
C ILE A 54 -7.10 -18.73 6.53
N ASP A 55 -7.90 -19.42 5.73
CA ASP A 55 -7.42 -20.46 4.82
C ASP A 55 -6.63 -19.87 3.64
N THR A 56 -7.05 -18.73 3.11
CA THR A 56 -6.27 -17.98 2.11
C THR A 56 -4.93 -17.54 2.69
N CYS A 57 -4.94 -16.94 3.88
CA CYS A 57 -3.73 -16.47 4.54
C CYS A 57 -2.71 -17.60 4.74
N LYS A 58 -3.14 -18.76 5.24
CA LYS A 58 -2.26 -19.93 5.44
C LYS A 58 -1.69 -20.45 4.13
N ARG A 59 -2.49 -20.45 3.06
CA ARG A 59 -2.06 -20.85 1.72
C ARG A 59 -0.99 -19.91 1.18
N GLU A 60 -1.21 -18.59 1.31
CA GLU A 60 -0.25 -17.56 0.90
C GLU A 60 1.05 -17.66 1.69
N ALA A 61 1.00 -17.86 3.01
CA ALA A 61 2.17 -18.09 3.85
C ALA A 61 2.97 -19.32 3.39
N GLY A 62 2.30 -20.42 3.05
CA GLY A 62 2.93 -21.62 2.52
C GLY A 62 3.62 -21.39 1.17
N ALA A 63 2.95 -20.67 0.26
CA ALA A 63 3.51 -20.31 -1.04
C ALA A 63 4.75 -19.41 -0.88
N ALA A 64 4.68 -18.40 -0.01
CA ALA A 64 5.80 -17.51 0.28
C ALA A 64 7.02 -18.28 0.83
N LYS A 65 6.80 -19.23 1.75
CA LYS A 65 7.87 -20.11 2.25
C LYS A 65 8.49 -20.95 1.13
N GLN A 66 7.66 -21.52 0.26
CA GLN A 66 8.13 -22.36 -0.83
C GLN A 66 9.03 -21.57 -1.78
N GLU A 67 8.61 -20.37 -2.21
CA GLU A 67 9.40 -19.53 -3.10
C GLU A 67 10.68 -19.00 -2.45
N ALA A 68 10.62 -18.66 -1.16
CA ALA A 68 11.80 -18.31 -0.38
C ALA A 68 12.81 -19.47 -0.30
N SER A 69 12.31 -20.71 -0.15
CA SER A 69 13.15 -21.91 -0.10
C SER A 69 13.79 -22.25 -1.46
N ARG A 70 13.12 -21.89 -2.55
CA ARG A 70 13.66 -22.02 -3.93
C ARG A 70 14.71 -20.95 -4.26
N GLN A 71 14.99 -20.02 -3.35
CA GLN A 71 15.91 -18.87 -3.57
C GLN A 71 15.52 -18.00 -4.78
N ASN A 72 14.24 -18.05 -5.18
CA ASN A 72 13.69 -17.24 -6.25
C ASN A 72 13.37 -15.80 -5.80
N LEU A 73 13.30 -15.58 -4.48
CA LEU A 73 13.14 -14.26 -3.89
C LEU A 73 14.53 -13.65 -3.67
N ARG A 74 14.96 -12.81 -4.61
CA ARG A 74 16.19 -12.02 -4.50
C ARG A 74 15.85 -10.57 -4.19
N ASP A 75 16.48 -10.04 -3.15
CA ASP A 75 16.44 -8.60 -2.89
C ASP A 75 17.19 -7.89 -4.02
N ALA A 76 16.55 -6.87 -4.59
CA ALA A 76 17.15 -6.04 -5.61
C ALA A 76 18.11 -5.03 -4.97
N SER A 77 19.25 -4.78 -5.60
CA SER A 77 20.16 -3.73 -5.14
C SER A 77 19.50 -2.34 -5.25
N PRO A 78 19.94 -1.33 -4.49
CA PRO A 78 19.44 0.03 -4.60
C PRO A 78 19.49 0.58 -6.04
N GLU A 79 20.54 0.25 -6.79
CA GLU A 79 20.72 0.64 -8.19
C GLU A 79 19.69 -0.06 -9.09
N GLN A 80 19.42 -1.35 -8.88
CA GLN A 80 18.39 -2.08 -9.61
C GLN A 80 17.00 -1.52 -9.33
N LEU A 81 16.71 -1.17 -8.08
CA LEU A 81 15.45 -0.52 -7.68
C LEU A 81 15.30 0.84 -8.36
N GLN A 82 16.37 1.65 -8.40
CA GLN A 82 16.41 2.93 -9.08
C GLN A 82 16.18 2.79 -10.59
N GLN A 83 16.83 1.82 -11.24
CA GLN A 83 16.65 1.54 -12.66
C GLN A 83 15.21 1.09 -12.96
N ASN A 84 14.65 0.19 -12.14
CA ASN A 84 13.27 -0.27 -12.29
C ASN A 84 12.26 0.87 -12.13
N MET A 85 12.50 1.78 -11.19
CA MET A 85 11.71 2.99 -11.02
C MET A 85 11.74 3.87 -12.27
N LEU A 86 12.93 4.19 -12.80
CA LEU A 86 13.06 5.01 -14.02
C LEU A 86 12.41 4.33 -15.23
N ALA A 87 12.57 3.01 -15.36
CA ALA A 87 11.94 2.23 -16.41
C ALA A 87 10.40 2.31 -16.35
N ARG A 88 9.82 2.36 -15.14
CA ARG A 88 8.38 2.59 -14.96
C ARG A 88 7.96 3.99 -15.40
N CYS A 89 8.69 5.03 -14.99
CA CYS A 89 8.36 6.41 -15.40
C CYS A 89 8.52 6.63 -16.91
N ASN A 90 9.49 5.97 -17.56
CA ASN A 90 9.73 6.13 -18.99
C ASN A 90 8.59 5.60 -19.88
N ARG A 91 7.75 4.69 -19.36
CA ARG A 91 6.56 4.19 -20.08
C ARG A 91 5.37 5.14 -20.06
N LEU A 92 5.44 6.22 -19.27
CA LEU A 92 4.40 7.24 -19.24
C LEU A 92 4.55 8.20 -20.43
N PRO A 93 3.45 8.86 -20.86
CA PRO A 93 3.51 9.96 -21.81
C PRO A 93 4.48 11.05 -21.35
N GLU A 94 5.10 11.76 -22.30
CA GLU A 94 6.13 12.76 -22.04
C GLU A 94 5.72 13.80 -20.98
N ALA A 95 4.48 14.29 -21.07
CA ALA A 95 3.90 15.24 -20.12
C ALA A 95 3.83 14.73 -18.66
N GLN A 96 3.82 13.42 -18.43
CA GLN A 96 3.72 12.80 -17.09
C GLN A 96 5.04 12.23 -16.60
N ARG A 97 5.99 11.98 -17.50
CA ARG A 97 7.27 11.35 -17.18
C ARG A 97 8.05 12.14 -16.14
N GLN A 98 8.16 13.45 -16.33
CA GLN A 98 8.91 14.31 -15.40
C GLN A 98 8.28 14.31 -14.01
N SER A 99 6.96 14.44 -13.91
CA SER A 99 6.24 14.40 -12.64
C SER A 99 6.39 13.06 -11.92
N CYS A 100 6.37 11.94 -12.65
CA CYS A 100 6.64 10.62 -12.07
C CYS A 100 8.05 10.53 -11.47
N VAL A 101 9.07 10.98 -12.22
CA VAL A 101 10.45 10.97 -11.71
C VAL A 101 10.56 11.84 -10.47
N THR A 102 10.00 13.05 -10.50
CA THR A 102 9.97 13.95 -9.35
C THR A 102 9.26 13.33 -8.15
N GLN A 103 8.11 12.67 -8.32
CA GLN A 103 7.41 12.02 -7.22
C GLN A 103 8.24 10.88 -6.59
N MET A 104 9.06 10.20 -7.38
CA MET A 104 9.85 9.10 -6.87
C MET A 104 11.17 9.54 -6.22
N THR A 105 11.75 10.66 -6.64
CA THR A 105 13.10 11.10 -6.20
C THR A 105 13.12 12.35 -5.33
N SER A 106 12.07 13.17 -5.35
CA SER A 106 12.07 14.45 -4.65
C SER A 106 12.11 14.26 -3.13
N PRO A 107 12.98 14.99 -2.41
CA PRO A 107 12.99 14.98 -0.95
C PRO A 107 11.73 15.60 -0.33
N ASN A 108 10.96 16.38 -1.11
CA ASN A 108 9.69 16.98 -0.68
C ASN A 108 8.50 16.03 -0.84
N THR A 109 8.73 14.77 -1.21
CA THR A 109 7.69 13.75 -1.32
C THR A 109 7.35 13.21 0.06
N THR A 110 6.08 13.30 0.43
CA THR A 110 5.57 12.67 1.64
C THR A 110 5.38 11.17 1.39
N VAL A 111 6.08 10.34 2.16
CA VAL A 111 5.98 8.88 2.08
C VAL A 111 5.17 8.37 3.27
N ARG A 112 4.11 7.62 3.01
CA ARG A 112 3.28 6.98 4.04
C ARG A 112 3.26 5.47 3.80
N GLY A 113 3.78 4.70 4.75
CA GLY A 113 3.53 3.27 4.83
C GLY A 113 2.23 3.02 5.59
N SER A 114 1.58 1.87 5.36
CA SER A 114 0.30 1.46 5.97
C SER A 114 -0.95 1.97 5.28
N VAL A 115 -1.07 1.71 3.98
CA VAL A 115 -2.41 1.34 3.50
C VAL A 115 -2.76 -0.04 4.06
N GLN A 116 -4.04 -0.33 4.26
CA GLN A 116 -4.54 -1.61 4.77
C GLN A 116 -3.96 -2.83 4.03
N GLY A 117 -3.58 -2.67 2.76
CA GLY A 117 -2.93 -3.70 1.93
C GLY A 117 -1.40 -3.76 1.97
N GLY A 118 -0.71 -3.05 2.88
CA GLY A 118 0.76 -3.14 3.02
C GLY A 118 1.58 -2.38 1.97
N GLY A 119 0.95 -1.45 1.24
CA GLY A 119 1.61 -0.59 0.25
C GLY A 119 2.25 0.67 0.84
N VAL A 120 3.14 1.27 0.06
CA VAL A 120 3.76 2.59 0.33
C VAL A 120 3.15 3.62 -0.60
N LEU A 121 2.54 4.67 -0.05
CA LEU A 121 2.05 5.82 -0.79
C LEU A 121 3.10 6.93 -0.83
N ARG A 122 3.22 7.57 -2.00
CA ARG A 122 4.12 8.70 -2.26
C ARG A 122 3.29 9.85 -2.78
N GLU A 123 3.35 10.98 -2.11
CA GLU A 123 2.59 12.18 -2.46
C GLU A 123 3.55 13.36 -2.64
N THR A 124 3.39 14.09 -3.73
CA THR A 124 4.20 15.27 -4.05
C THR A 124 3.28 16.37 -4.54
N THR A 125 3.25 17.49 -3.81
CA THR A 125 2.49 18.68 -4.21
C THR A 125 3.34 19.54 -5.11
N ILE A 126 2.88 19.77 -6.34
CA ILE A 126 3.54 20.65 -7.32
C ILE A 126 2.68 21.91 -7.45
N GLN A 127 3.26 23.07 -7.21
CA GLN A 127 2.59 24.35 -7.46
C GLN A 127 2.68 24.64 -8.97
N VAL A 128 1.52 24.80 -9.61
CA VAL A 128 1.44 25.13 -11.05
C VAL A 128 1.17 26.64 -11.18
N PRO A 129 2.00 27.41 -11.91
CA PRO A 129 1.75 28.84 -12.11
C PRO A 129 0.40 29.07 -12.82
N ALA A 130 -0.35 30.09 -12.40
CA ALA A 130 -1.70 30.38 -12.89
C ALA A 130 -1.78 30.56 -14.42
N ASP A 131 -0.70 31.02 -15.04
CA ASP A 131 -0.64 31.29 -16.49
C ASP A 131 -0.49 30.01 -17.36
N SER A 132 -0.25 28.86 -16.73
CA SER A 132 -0.05 27.58 -17.42
C SER A 132 -1.32 26.72 -17.55
N VAL A 133 -2.41 27.13 -16.89
CA VAL A 133 -3.73 26.54 -17.11
C VAL A 133 -4.39 27.35 -18.22
N ALA A 134 -4.40 26.81 -19.44
CA ALA A 134 -5.23 27.39 -20.50
C ALA A 134 -6.65 27.54 -19.95
N PRO A 135 -7.28 28.73 -20.05
CA PRO A 135 -8.64 28.91 -19.57
C PRO A 135 -9.50 27.87 -20.28
N ALA A 136 -10.36 27.18 -19.51
CA ALA A 136 -11.34 26.28 -20.06
C ALA A 136 -12.20 27.06 -21.06
N GLY A 137 -11.82 26.97 -22.34
CA GLY A 137 -12.50 27.65 -23.42
C GLY A 137 -13.96 27.22 -23.38
N ALA A 138 -14.83 28.22 -23.39
CA ALA A 138 -16.27 28.07 -23.40
C ALA A 138 -16.70 26.87 -24.26
N ALA A 139 -17.39 25.93 -23.63
CA ALA A 139 -18.02 24.82 -24.34
C ALA A 139 -18.89 25.39 -25.47
N PRO A 140 -18.65 25.05 -26.75
CA PRO A 140 -19.58 25.38 -27.82
C PRO A 140 -20.92 24.71 -27.51
N GLY A 141 -22.00 25.49 -27.55
CA GLY A 141 -23.34 25.07 -27.19
C GLY A 141 -23.73 23.75 -27.85
N MET A 142 -24.25 22.84 -27.03
CA MET A 142 -24.89 21.60 -27.45
C MET A 142 -26.03 21.93 -28.43
N ALA A 143 -25.84 21.62 -29.71
CA ALA A 143 -26.94 21.60 -30.66
C ALA A 143 -27.92 20.48 -30.30
N PRO A 144 -29.25 20.68 -30.40
CA PRO A 144 -30.22 19.65 -30.10
C PRO A 144 -30.12 18.50 -31.12
N ALA A 145 -30.07 17.27 -30.62
CA ALA A 145 -30.05 16.06 -31.44
C ALA A 145 -31.35 15.93 -32.27
N PRO A 146 -31.28 15.63 -33.59
CA PRO A 146 -32.46 15.30 -34.37
C PRO A 146 -33.04 13.95 -33.92
N GLY A 147 -34.37 13.89 -33.88
CA GLY A 147 -35.17 12.83 -33.28
C GLY A 147 -34.84 11.40 -33.71
N MET A 148 -34.74 10.52 -32.71
CA MET A 148 -34.64 9.07 -32.88
C MET A 148 -36.01 8.52 -33.32
N ALA A 149 -36.06 7.87 -34.49
CA ALA A 149 -37.23 7.09 -34.90
C ALA A 149 -37.41 5.87 -33.98
N PRO A 150 -38.65 5.41 -33.72
CA PRO A 150 -38.90 4.27 -32.85
C PRO A 150 -38.48 2.95 -33.52
N ALA A 151 -37.84 2.07 -32.75
CA ALA A 151 -37.44 0.73 -33.17
C ALA A 151 -38.67 -0.16 -33.46
N PRO A 152 -38.65 -0.99 -34.52
CA PRO A 152 -39.71 -1.96 -34.78
C PRO A 152 -39.67 -3.11 -33.76
N GLY A 153 -40.86 -3.50 -33.30
CA GLY A 153 -41.09 -4.42 -32.19
C GLY A 153 -40.55 -5.84 -32.40
N THR A 154 -40.05 -6.41 -31.31
CA THR A 154 -39.63 -7.81 -31.20
C THR A 154 -40.84 -8.74 -31.27
N GLY A 155 -40.97 -9.47 -32.38
CA GLY A 155 -41.90 -10.58 -32.51
C GLY A 155 -41.49 -11.75 -31.59
N THR A 156 -42.47 -12.24 -30.83
CA THR A 156 -42.37 -13.43 -29.99
C THR A 156 -42.34 -14.69 -30.85
N MET A 157 -41.23 -15.44 -30.85
CA MET A 157 -41.20 -16.79 -31.41
C MET A 157 -41.27 -17.81 -30.27
N SER A 158 -42.38 -18.55 -30.23
CA SER A 158 -42.62 -19.69 -29.35
C SER A 158 -41.72 -20.87 -29.72
N ALA A 159 -41.10 -21.49 -28.71
CA ALA A 159 -40.33 -22.73 -28.88
C ALA A 159 -41.27 -23.96 -28.82
N PRO A 160 -41.08 -24.98 -29.67
CA PRO A 160 -41.86 -26.21 -29.56
C PRO A 160 -41.29 -27.16 -28.50
N ILE A 161 -42.19 -27.67 -27.68
CA ILE A 161 -41.99 -28.76 -26.71
C ILE A 161 -41.73 -30.06 -27.49
N ARG A 162 -40.69 -30.82 -27.10
CA ARG A 162 -40.46 -32.18 -27.58
C ARG A 162 -40.63 -33.15 -26.41
N GLN A 163 -41.52 -34.11 -26.61
CA GLN A 163 -41.83 -35.24 -25.72
C GLN A 163 -40.64 -36.21 -25.64
#